data_AF-A0A377C516-F1
#
_entry.id   AF-A0A377C516-F1
#
_cell.length_a   1.000
_cell.length_b   1.000
_cell.length_c   1.000
_cell.angle_alpha   90.00
_cell.angle_beta   90.00
_cell.angle_gamma   90.00
#
_symmetry.space_group_name_H-M   'P 1'
#
loop_
_entity.id
_entity.type
_entity.pdbx_description
1 polymer ?
#
loop_
_entity_poly.entity_id
_entity_poly.type
_entity_poly.pdbx_seq_one_letter_code
_entity_poly.pdbx_strand_id
1 'polypeptide(L)'
;MTYDSEFGSHVSLYRDRIKQVIDDSLNEHLNSMILRVDLHDPIDTENMDNPFFQPRVDSGAISRFTSALKAKLKHDKHIKTQRKDWPDSRHSTLRYAWVREYTKNRKRHYHLILCFNQDAYYHLGDYDLNRNTLRTMITTAWYSALGIPIDSSGS
;
A
#
# COMPACT_ATOMS: atom_id res chain seq x y z
N MET A 1 7.92 28.63 -14.63
CA MET A 1 7.03 28.38 -15.78
C MET A 1 5.98 27.38 -15.33
N THR A 2 4.76 27.83 -15.08
CA THR A 2 3.59 27.02 -14.74
C THR A 2 2.93 26.57 -16.04
N TYR A 3 2.81 25.25 -16.23
CA TYR A 3 2.03 24.68 -17.32
C TYR A 3 0.59 24.54 -16.85
N ASP A 4 -0.30 25.38 -17.38
CA ASP A 4 -1.74 25.26 -17.19
C ASP A 4 -2.29 24.31 -18.25
N SER A 5 -2.66 23.10 -17.83
CA SER A 5 -3.53 22.20 -18.62
C SER A 5 -4.91 22.16 -17.98
N GLU A 6 -5.93 21.74 -18.74
CA GLU A 6 -7.36 21.68 -18.35
C GLU A 6 -7.69 20.91 -17.06
N PHE A 7 -6.70 20.35 -16.36
CA PHE A 7 -6.86 19.60 -15.10
C PHE A 7 -6.51 20.40 -13.83
N GLY A 8 -6.34 21.72 -13.94
CA GLY A 8 -6.13 22.61 -12.81
C GLY A 8 -4.69 22.61 -12.27
N SER A 9 -4.36 23.65 -11.50
CA SER A 9 -3.00 23.97 -11.02
C SER A 9 -2.43 23.03 -9.94
N HIS A 10 -2.74 21.73 -9.98
CA HIS A 10 -2.55 20.80 -8.86
C HIS A 10 -1.86 19.45 -9.17
N VAL A 11 -0.90 19.40 -10.11
CA VAL A 11 -0.22 18.13 -10.47
C VAL A 11 1.30 18.13 -10.25
N SER A 12 1.96 19.30 -10.17
CA SER A 12 3.43 19.35 -10.06
C SER A 12 3.96 18.77 -8.75
N LEU A 13 3.42 19.18 -7.60
CA LEU A 13 3.94 18.73 -6.31
C LEU A 13 3.75 17.21 -6.10
N TYR A 14 2.62 16.65 -6.54
CA TYR A 14 2.40 15.21 -6.47
C TYR A 14 3.32 14.45 -7.41
N ARG A 15 3.46 14.94 -8.65
CA ARG A 15 4.41 14.38 -9.62
C ARG A 15 5.83 14.41 -9.08
N ASP A 16 6.27 15.54 -8.54
CA ASP A 16 7.63 15.73 -8.05
C ASP A 16 7.90 14.86 -6.81
N ARG A 17 6.92 14.70 -5.91
CA ARG A 17 7.02 13.76 -4.78
C ARG A 17 7.07 12.30 -5.22
N ILE A 18 6.21 11.91 -6.16
CA ILE A 18 6.21 10.53 -6.70
C ILE A 18 7.53 10.25 -7.40
N LYS A 19 8.00 11.20 -8.22
CA LYS A 19 9.30 11.12 -8.88
C LYS A 19 10.43 10.98 -7.87
N GLN A 20 10.46 11.80 -6.83
CA GLN A 20 11.47 11.71 -5.78
C GLN A 20 11.47 10.33 -5.10
N VAL A 21 10.30 9.78 -4.77
CA VAL A 21 10.18 8.45 -4.16
C VAL A 21 10.71 7.35 -5.07
N ILE A 22 10.45 7.46 -6.38
CA ILE A 22 10.96 6.52 -7.38
C ILE A 22 12.48 6.66 -7.51
N ASP A 23 12.98 7.87 -7.70
CA ASP A 23 14.41 8.17 -7.87
C ASP A 23 15.19 7.71 -6.61
N ASP A 24 14.68 7.97 -5.41
CA ASP A 24 15.26 7.49 -4.15
C ASP A 24 15.30 5.96 -4.07
N SER A 25 14.26 5.26 -4.55
CA SER A 25 14.23 3.80 -4.57
C SER A 25 15.29 3.23 -5.50
N LEU A 26 15.41 3.80 -6.70
CA LEU A 26 16.39 3.40 -7.70
C LEU A 26 17.83 3.68 -7.26
N ASN A 27 18.04 4.73 -6.46
CA ASN A 27 19.34 5.04 -5.86
C ASN A 27 19.72 4.09 -4.72
N GLU A 28 18.73 3.58 -3.96
CA GLU A 28 18.98 2.62 -2.87
C GLU A 28 19.17 1.19 -3.37
N HIS A 29 18.44 0.80 -4.40
CA HIS A 29 18.42 -0.57 -4.93
C HIS A 29 18.51 -0.57 -6.46
N LEU A 30 19.55 -1.23 -6.99
CA LEU A 30 19.75 -1.41 -8.44
C LEU A 30 18.52 -1.98 -9.13
N ASN A 31 17.86 -2.96 -8.50
CA ASN A 31 16.60 -3.53 -8.95
C ASN A 31 15.48 -3.14 -7.99
N SER A 32 14.68 -2.14 -8.38
CA SER A 32 13.49 -1.73 -7.62
C SER A 32 12.22 -2.30 -8.24
N MET A 33 11.41 -2.99 -7.44
CA MET A 33 10.03 -3.31 -7.80
C MET A 33 9.12 -2.15 -7.39
N ILE A 34 8.37 -1.61 -8.35
CA ILE A 34 7.42 -0.52 -8.15
C ILE A 34 6.02 -1.06 -8.37
N LEU A 35 5.16 -0.94 -7.36
CA LEU A 35 3.79 -1.43 -7.37
C LEU A 35 2.81 -0.26 -7.21
N ARG A 36 1.85 -0.16 -8.13
CA ARG A 36 0.67 0.67 -7.92
C ARG A 36 -0.37 -0.10 -7.10
N VAL A 37 -0.87 0.52 -6.04
CA VAL A 37 -1.96 -0.02 -5.22
C VAL A 37 -3.08 1.00 -5.14
N ASP A 38 -4.29 0.56 -5.47
CA ASP A 38 -5.50 1.36 -5.38
C ASP A 38 -6.32 0.87 -4.18
N LEU A 39 -6.43 1.69 -3.14
CA LEU A 39 -7.20 1.38 -1.94
C LEU A 39 -8.54 2.09 -2.00
N HIS A 40 -9.60 1.30 -1.97
CA HIS A 40 -10.97 1.80 -1.98
C HIS A 40 -11.61 1.66 -0.60
N ASP A 41 -12.41 2.65 -0.22
CA ASP A 41 -13.36 2.47 0.87
C ASP A 41 -14.36 1.36 0.50
N PRO A 42 -14.87 0.58 1.47
CA PRO A 42 -15.82 -0.50 1.21
C PRO A 42 -17.07 -0.02 0.47
N ILE A 43 -17.62 -0.85 -0.41
CA ILE A 43 -18.79 -0.48 -1.25
C ILE A 43 -20.01 -0.15 -0.38
N ASP A 44 -20.19 -0.87 0.73
CA ASP A 44 -21.35 -0.80 1.63
C ASP A 44 -21.28 0.28 2.71
N THR A 45 -20.37 1.27 2.62
CA THR A 45 -20.36 2.38 3.58
C THR A 45 -21.65 3.20 3.58
N GLU A 46 -22.47 3.09 2.53
CA GLU A 46 -23.76 3.79 2.39
C GLU A 46 -24.94 2.93 2.87
N ASN A 47 -24.81 1.60 2.85
CA ASN A 47 -25.80 0.66 3.41
C ASN A 47 -25.46 0.37 4.87
N MET A 48 -25.60 1.37 5.74
CA MET A 48 -25.42 1.26 7.20
C MET A 48 -26.46 0.36 7.90
N ASP A 49 -27.21 -0.46 7.16
CA ASP A 49 -28.26 -1.34 7.71
C ASP A 49 -27.68 -2.52 8.52
N ASN A 50 -26.36 -2.77 8.45
CA ASN A 50 -25.66 -3.67 9.35
C ASN A 50 -24.98 -2.89 10.50
N PRO A 51 -25.58 -2.80 11.70
CA PRO A 51 -25.01 -2.08 12.83
C PRO A 51 -23.67 -2.67 13.31
N PHE A 52 -23.33 -3.90 12.91
CA PHE A 52 -22.07 -4.57 13.25
C PHE A 52 -20.95 -4.29 12.23
N PHE A 53 -21.23 -3.66 11.09
CA PHE A 53 -20.22 -3.32 10.08
C PHE A 53 -19.96 -1.81 10.05
N GLN A 54 -18.99 -1.36 10.85
CA GLN A 54 -18.60 0.05 10.97
C GLN A 54 -17.12 0.24 10.59
N PRO A 55 -16.78 0.25 9.29
CA PRO A 55 -15.40 0.39 8.87
C PRO A 55 -14.85 1.78 9.21
N ARG A 56 -13.59 1.82 9.65
CA ARG A 56 -12.88 3.04 10.06
C ARG A 56 -12.38 3.80 8.83
N VAL A 57 -13.30 4.53 8.18
CA VAL A 57 -13.03 5.32 6.96
C VAL A 57 -12.64 6.78 7.24
N ASP A 58 -12.28 7.13 8.48
CA ASP A 58 -11.80 8.48 8.84
C ASP A 58 -10.49 8.87 8.12
N SER A 59 -10.08 10.14 8.24
CA SER A 59 -8.87 10.68 7.59
C SER A 59 -7.57 9.99 8.01
N GLY A 60 -7.56 9.26 9.13
CA GLY A 60 -6.42 8.47 9.60
C GLY A 60 -6.26 7.11 8.95
N ALA A 61 -7.18 6.67 8.07
CA ALA A 61 -7.14 5.35 7.45
C ALA A 61 -5.80 5.05 6.73
N ILE A 62 -5.28 6.01 5.96
CA ILE A 62 -4.01 5.84 5.24
C ILE A 62 -2.80 5.75 6.17
N SER A 63 -2.82 6.48 7.30
CA SER A 63 -1.77 6.41 8.33
C SER A 63 -1.78 5.05 9.03
N ARG A 64 -2.96 4.51 9.31
CA ARG A 64 -3.10 3.15 9.87
C ARG A 64 -2.64 2.10 8.89
N PHE A 65 -3.03 2.21 7.62
CA PHE A 65 -2.59 1.30 6.56
C PHE A 65 -1.07 1.26 6.45
N THR A 66 -0.42 2.43 6.32
CA THR A 66 1.03 2.51 6.18
C THR A 66 1.76 1.98 7.41
N SER A 67 1.23 2.23 8.61
CA SER A 67 1.76 1.67 9.86
C SER A 67 1.63 0.15 9.92
N ALA A 68 0.45 -0.39 9.57
CA ALA A 68 0.19 -1.83 9.53
C ALA A 68 1.07 -2.54 8.49
N LEU A 69 1.21 -1.97 7.30
CA LEU A 69 2.07 -2.51 6.24
C LEU A 69 3.54 -2.53 6.68
N LYS A 70 4.06 -1.44 7.27
CA LYS A 70 5.43 -1.39 7.82
C LYS A 70 5.66 -2.45 8.89
N ALA A 71 4.70 -2.66 9.79
CA ALA A 71 4.80 -3.68 10.83
C ALA A 71 4.88 -5.09 10.23
N LYS A 72 4.04 -5.39 9.23
CA LYS A 72 4.05 -6.68 8.52
C LYS A 72 5.36 -6.93 7.77
N LEU A 73 5.87 -5.94 7.04
CA LEU A 73 7.16 -6.03 6.36
C LEU A 73 8.32 -6.20 7.33
N LYS A 74 8.30 -5.53 8.49
CA LYS A 74 9.31 -5.71 9.53
C LYS A 74 9.30 -7.13 10.08
N HIS A 75 8.11 -7.69 10.32
CA HIS A 75 7.97 -9.08 10.75
C HIS A 75 8.47 -10.06 9.68
N ASP A 76 8.06 -9.89 8.42
CA ASP A 76 8.54 -10.71 7.30
C ASP A 76 10.06 -10.66 7.14
N LYS A 77 10.66 -9.46 7.20
CA LYS A 77 12.10 -9.27 7.21
C LYS A 77 12.76 -10.05 8.36
N HIS A 78 12.23 -9.93 9.58
CA HIS A 78 12.76 -10.65 10.74
C HIS A 78 12.79 -12.16 10.49
N ILE A 79 11.68 -12.75 10.02
CA ILE A 79 11.59 -14.18 9.70
C ILE A 79 12.58 -14.59 8.60
N LYS A 80 12.69 -13.80 7.52
CA LYS A 80 13.63 -14.05 6.41
C LYS A 80 15.09 -14.04 6.87
N THR A 81 15.47 -13.07 7.69
CA THR A 81 16.85 -12.94 8.20
C THR A 81 17.29 -14.04 9.17
N GLN A 82 16.34 -14.83 9.72
CA GLN A 82 16.69 -16.02 10.51
C GLN A 82 17.18 -17.19 9.64
N ARG A 83 16.98 -17.12 8.31
CA ARG A 83 17.46 -18.16 7.39
C ARG A 83 18.95 -17.96 7.12
N LYS A 84 19.74 -19.04 7.24
CA LYS A 84 21.20 -18.99 7.06
C LYS A 84 21.64 -18.54 5.66
N ASP A 85 20.77 -18.68 4.67
CA ASP A 85 21.00 -18.36 3.26
C ASP A 85 20.42 -16.99 2.85
N TRP A 86 20.00 -16.15 3.80
CA TRP A 86 19.47 -14.82 3.49
C TRP A 86 20.61 -13.79 3.33
N PRO A 87 20.91 -13.31 2.11
CA PRO A 87 21.98 -12.34 1.92
C PRO A 87 21.53 -10.93 2.34
N ASP A 88 22.47 -10.13 2.86
CA ASP A 88 22.24 -8.73 3.24
C ASP A 88 21.78 -7.86 2.07
N SER A 89 22.17 -8.22 0.83
CA SER A 89 21.73 -7.53 -0.39
C SER A 89 20.21 -7.57 -0.62
N ARG A 90 19.49 -8.50 0.01
CA ARG A 90 18.02 -8.57 -0.02
C ARG A 90 17.35 -7.70 1.06
N HIS A 91 18.08 -6.74 1.63
CA HIS A 91 17.46 -5.68 2.43
C HIS A 91 16.48 -4.88 1.57
N SER A 92 15.30 -4.57 2.10
CA SER A 92 14.32 -3.69 1.44
C SER A 92 13.80 -2.66 2.42
N THR A 93 13.93 -1.38 2.08
CA THR A 93 13.22 -0.29 2.74
C THR A 93 11.95 0.02 1.95
N LEU A 94 10.79 0.04 2.62
CA LEU A 94 9.56 0.47 1.95
C LEU A 94 9.62 1.98 1.70
N ARG A 95 9.68 2.38 0.44
CA ARG A 95 9.43 3.75 0.00
C ARG A 95 8.04 3.84 -0.62
N TYR A 96 7.34 4.93 -0.38
CA TYR A 96 5.98 5.07 -0.91
C TYR A 96 5.55 6.52 -1.03
N ALA A 97 4.68 6.77 -1.99
CA ALA A 97 3.90 7.99 -2.14
C ALA A 97 2.42 7.61 -2.25
N TRP A 98 1.53 8.52 -1.85
CA TRP A 98 0.10 8.34 -2.04
C TRP A 98 -0.58 9.64 -2.37
N VAL A 99 -1.67 9.55 -3.10
CA VAL A 99 -2.64 10.62 -3.33
C VAL A 99 -4.01 10.17 -2.88
N ARG A 100 -4.83 11.11 -2.42
CA ARG A 100 -6.22 10.86 -2.03
C ARG A 100 -7.12 11.58 -3.01
N GLU A 101 -8.07 10.84 -3.54
CA GLU A 101 -9.07 11.33 -4.48
C GLU A 101 -10.46 10.97 -3.99
N TYR A 102 -11.45 11.65 -4.56
CA TYR A 102 -12.86 11.39 -4.32
C TYR A 102 -13.53 11.11 -5.67
N THR A 103 -14.24 10.00 -5.75
CA THR A 103 -15.14 9.71 -6.87
C THR A 103 -16.27 10.74 -6.93
N LYS A 104 -16.98 10.78 -8.06
CA LYS A 104 -18.18 11.63 -8.24
C LYS A 104 -19.23 11.38 -7.15
N ASN A 105 -19.29 10.16 -6.62
CA ASN A 105 -20.22 9.76 -5.56
C ASN A 105 -19.64 10.02 -4.15
N ARG A 106 -18.60 10.85 -4.02
CA ARG A 106 -17.90 11.17 -2.76
C ARG A 106 -17.26 9.98 -2.05
N LYS A 107 -17.19 8.80 -2.67
CA LYS A 107 -16.38 7.69 -2.17
C LYS A 107 -14.91 8.03 -2.33
N ARG A 108 -14.15 7.91 -1.25
CA ARG A 108 -12.72 8.20 -1.23
C ARG A 108 -11.94 6.97 -1.69
N HIS A 109 -10.88 7.23 -2.44
CA HIS A 109 -9.89 6.22 -2.78
C HIS A 109 -8.48 6.80 -2.67
N TYR A 110 -7.51 5.92 -2.44
CA TYR A 110 -6.10 6.26 -2.40
C TYR A 110 -5.37 5.57 -3.54
N HIS A 111 -4.58 6.32 -4.29
CA HIS A 111 -3.61 5.76 -5.24
C HIS A 111 -2.24 5.81 -4.60
N LEU A 112 -1.60 4.65 -4.46
CA LEU A 112 -0.28 4.52 -3.87
C LEU A 112 0.70 3.98 -4.89
N ILE A 113 1.92 4.46 -4.78
CA ILE A 113 3.10 3.79 -5.33
C ILE A 113 3.88 3.25 -4.14
N LEU A 114 4.16 1.94 -4.16
CA LEU A 114 5.00 1.25 -3.19
C LEU A 114 6.25 0.75 -3.91
N CYS A 115 7.42 1.10 -3.40
CA CYS A 115 8.70 0.67 -3.95
C CYS A 115 9.41 -0.27 -2.98
N PHE A 116 9.95 -1.35 -3.53
CA PHE A 116 10.64 -2.42 -2.81
C PHE A 116 11.94 -2.79 -3.53
N ASN A 117 12.88 -3.39 -2.81
CA ASN A 117 13.97 -4.13 -3.45
C ASN A 117 13.40 -5.39 -4.12
N GLN A 118 13.58 -5.51 -5.44
CA GLN A 118 13.10 -6.66 -6.21
C GLN A 118 13.77 -7.96 -5.78
N ASP A 119 15.01 -7.93 -5.30
CA ASP A 119 15.71 -9.13 -4.81
C ASP A 119 15.08 -9.67 -3.52
N ALA A 120 14.41 -8.81 -2.75
CA ALA A 120 13.68 -9.17 -1.54
C ALA A 120 12.22 -9.56 -1.81
N TYR A 121 11.62 -8.92 -2.83
CA TYR A 121 10.22 -9.07 -3.22
C TYR A 121 10.13 -9.11 -4.76
N TYR A 122 10.39 -10.28 -5.34
CA TYR A 122 10.40 -10.46 -6.79
C TYR A 122 8.99 -10.61 -7.40
N HIS A 123 8.02 -11.07 -6.61
CA HIS A 123 6.63 -11.22 -7.05
C HIS A 123 5.66 -10.91 -5.91
N LEU A 124 4.45 -10.46 -6.28
CA LEU A 124 3.35 -10.21 -5.34
C LEU A 124 2.99 -11.45 -4.49
N GLY A 125 3.20 -12.65 -5.07
CA GLY A 125 2.83 -13.94 -4.49
C GLY A 125 1.40 -14.34 -4.85
N ASP A 126 0.84 -15.26 -4.08
CA ASP A 126 -0.44 -15.94 -4.34
C ASP A 126 -1.67 -15.17 -3.79
N TYR A 127 -2.86 -15.59 -4.19
CA TYR A 127 -4.19 -15.15 -3.72
C TYR A 127 -4.54 -15.70 -2.32
N ASP A 128 -3.88 -16.77 -1.88
CA ASP A 128 -4.09 -17.38 -0.57
C ASP A 128 -3.65 -16.44 0.57
N LEU A 129 -4.63 -15.83 1.27
CA LEU A 129 -4.45 -14.90 2.39
C LEU A 129 -3.71 -15.52 3.59
N ASN A 130 -3.63 -16.85 3.68
CA ASN A 130 -2.93 -17.55 4.75
C ASN A 130 -1.41 -17.59 4.53
N ARG A 131 -0.94 -17.29 3.32
CA ARG A 131 0.48 -17.19 3.01
C ARG A 131 0.97 -15.77 3.28
N ASN A 132 2.14 -15.62 3.88
CA ASN A 132 2.76 -14.31 4.11
C ASN A 132 3.44 -13.78 2.83
N THR A 133 2.65 -13.43 1.82
CA THR A 133 3.13 -12.84 0.57
C THR A 133 3.02 -11.32 0.62
N LEU A 134 3.66 -10.63 -0.32
CA LEU A 134 3.56 -9.17 -0.37
C LEU A 134 2.10 -8.72 -0.56
N ARG A 135 1.36 -9.43 -1.41
CA ARG A 135 -0.05 -9.14 -1.63
C ARG A 135 -0.87 -9.31 -0.37
N THR A 136 -0.74 -10.43 0.34
CA THR A 136 -1.54 -10.66 1.54
C THR A 136 -1.16 -9.67 2.64
N MET A 137 0.11 -9.28 2.75
CA MET A 137 0.53 -8.20 3.64
C MET A 137 -0.15 -6.88 3.31
N ILE A 138 -0.24 -6.50 2.03
CA ILE A 138 -0.93 -5.29 1.58
C ILE A 138 -2.44 -5.37 1.86
N THR A 139 -3.10 -6.45 1.44
CA THR A 139 -4.54 -6.65 1.63
C THR A 139 -4.89 -6.65 3.12
N THR A 140 -4.19 -7.46 3.92
CA THR A 140 -4.46 -7.57 5.36
C THR A 140 -4.12 -6.29 6.12
N ALA A 141 -3.15 -5.49 5.66
CA ALA A 141 -2.89 -4.16 6.21
C ALA A 141 -4.05 -3.20 5.96
N TRP A 142 -4.69 -3.25 4.79
CA TRP A 142 -5.84 -2.40 4.48
C TRP A 142 -7.07 -2.77 5.30
N TYR A 143 -7.40 -4.06 5.37
CA TYR A 143 -8.50 -4.55 6.20
C TYR A 143 -8.29 -4.19 7.68
N SER A 144 -7.08 -4.38 8.20
CA SER A 144 -6.72 -3.97 9.57
C SER A 144 -6.85 -2.47 9.79
N ALA A 145 -6.46 -1.64 8.81
CA ALA A 145 -6.60 -0.18 8.89
C ALA A 145 -8.06 0.28 8.94
N LEU A 146 -8.95 -0.47 8.28
CA LEU A 146 -10.39 -0.26 8.30
C LEU A 146 -11.08 -0.92 9.51
N GLY A 147 -10.40 -1.76 10.26
CA GLY A 147 -11.01 -2.54 11.36
C GLY A 147 -11.99 -3.61 10.87
N ILE A 148 -11.79 -4.10 9.64
CA ILE A 148 -12.64 -5.13 9.03
C ILE A 148 -12.00 -6.50 9.31
N PRO A 149 -12.73 -7.46 9.89
CA PRO A 149 -12.28 -8.85 10.00
C PRO A 149 -12.00 -9.42 8.61
N ILE A 150 -10.92 -10.17 8.48
CA ILE A 150 -10.63 -10.91 7.26
C ILE A 150 -11.28 -12.27 7.45
N ASP A 151 -12.46 -12.44 6.88
CA ASP A 151 -13.07 -13.76 6.83
C ASP A 151 -12.18 -14.65 5.96
N SER A 152 -11.77 -15.79 6.50
CA SER A 152 -10.96 -16.79 5.80
C SER A 152 -11.70 -17.48 4.63
N SER A 153 -12.96 -17.12 4.40
CA SER A 153 -13.77 -17.54 3.25
C SER A 153 -13.52 -16.64 2.05
N GLY A 154 -12.30 -16.72 1.51
CA GLY A 154 -12.11 -16.44 0.09
C GLY A 154 -12.69 -17.60 -0.70
N SER A 155 -13.88 -17.43 -1.26
CA SER A 155 -14.45 -18.27 -2.33
C SER A 155 -15.11 -17.38 -3.36
#